data_AF-A0A2E8YVC1-F1
#
_entry.id   AF-A0A2E8YVC1-F1
#
_cell.length_a   1.000
_cell.length_b   1.000
_cell.length_c   1.000
_cell.angle_alpha   90.00
_cell.angle_beta   90.00
_cell.angle_gamma   90.00
#
_symmetry.space_group_name_H-M   'P 1'
#
loop_
_entity.id
_entity.type
_entity.pdbx_description
1 polymer ?
#
loop_
_entity_poly.entity_id
_entity_poly.type
_entity_poly.pdbx_seq_one_letter_code
_entity_poly.pdbx_strand_id
1 'polypeptide(L)'
;MAALSRRRPTRPPRPEQAVPAAPFVGLGIHVSVLFLYGATPLLAPWWVAGALWVAWVALLVLQLRWWTPHPRRLPVVAVAGFVLWALVVVGGGIAQGWGWA
;
A
#
# COMPACT_ATOMS: atom_id res chain seq x y z
N MET A 1 -55.48 3.23 -4.82
CA MET A 1 -54.77 2.87 -6.07
C MET A 1 -53.27 3.07 -5.86
N ALA A 2 -52.57 2.00 -5.45
CA ALA A 2 -51.13 2.06 -5.22
C ALA A 2 -50.40 1.83 -6.54
N ALA A 3 -49.73 2.86 -7.06
CA ALA A 3 -48.87 2.74 -8.23
C ALA A 3 -47.68 1.86 -7.85
N LEU A 4 -47.66 0.62 -8.36
CA LEU A 4 -46.51 -0.27 -8.28
C LEU A 4 -45.35 0.39 -9.03
N SER A 5 -44.44 1.00 -8.27
CA SER A 5 -43.14 1.44 -8.75
C SER A 5 -42.40 0.22 -9.32
N ARG A 6 -42.48 0.05 -10.64
CA ARG A 6 -41.67 -0.94 -11.36
C ARG A 6 -40.22 -0.54 -11.14
N ARG A 7 -39.52 -1.24 -10.24
CA ARG A 7 -38.06 -1.15 -10.12
C ARG A 7 -37.50 -1.46 -11.50
N ARG A 8 -36.91 -0.44 -12.16
CA ARG A 8 -36.17 -0.65 -13.41
C ARG A 8 -35.10 -1.71 -13.12
N PRO A 9 -35.01 -2.79 -13.91
CA PRO A 9 -33.91 -3.73 -13.79
C PRO A 9 -32.61 -2.94 -13.94
N THR A 10 -31.81 -2.88 -12.89
CA THR A 10 -30.46 -2.31 -12.96
C THR A 10 -29.65 -3.24 -13.85
N ARG A 11 -29.39 -2.80 -15.09
CA ARG A 11 -28.51 -3.52 -16.01
C ARG A 11 -27.14 -3.63 -15.33
N PRO A 12 -26.52 -4.83 -15.26
CA PRO A 12 -25.20 -4.94 -14.66
C PRO A 12 -24.23 -3.99 -15.39
N PRO A 13 -23.39 -3.24 -14.65
CA PRO A 13 -22.40 -2.37 -15.27
C PRO A 13 -21.55 -3.21 -16.22
N ARG A 14 -21.31 -2.67 -17.41
CA ARG A 14 -20.43 -3.31 -18.39
C ARG A 14 -19.05 -3.46 -17.75
N PRO A 15 -18.27 -4.51 -18.07
CA PRO A 15 -16.94 -4.71 -17.47
C PRO A 15 -16.04 -3.47 -17.57
N GLU A 16 -16.18 -2.66 -18.62
CA GLU A 16 -15.46 -1.37 -18.77
C GLU A 16 -15.91 -0.25 -17.81
N GLN A 17 -17.07 -0.37 -17.16
CA GLN A 17 -17.62 0.61 -16.20
C GLN A 17 -17.38 0.20 -14.74
N ALA A 18 -16.79 -0.96 -14.49
CA ALA A 18 -16.48 -1.42 -13.14
C ALA A 18 -15.33 -0.61 -12.55
N VAL A 19 -15.50 -0.10 -11.33
CA VAL A 19 -14.43 0.57 -10.58
C VAL A 19 -13.31 -0.44 -10.35
N PRO A 20 -12.05 -0.14 -10.73
CA PRO A 20 -10.95 -1.07 -10.54
C PRO A 20 -10.69 -1.27 -9.03
N ALA A 21 -10.62 -2.53 -8.60
CA ALA A 21 -10.33 -2.87 -7.20
C ALA A 21 -8.84 -2.71 -6.83
N ALA A 22 -7.94 -2.81 -7.82
CA ALA A 22 -6.50 -2.83 -7.61
C ALA A 22 -5.92 -1.60 -6.85
N PRO A 23 -6.38 -0.36 -7.08
CA PRO A 23 -5.96 0.80 -6.30
C PRO A 23 -6.25 0.69 -4.81
N PHE A 24 -7.44 0.19 -4.46
CA PHE A 24 -7.86 0.02 -3.07
C PHE A 24 -7.04 -1.07 -2.37
N VAL A 25 -6.78 -2.18 -3.06
CA VAL A 25 -5.90 -3.24 -2.57
C VAL A 25 -4.49 -2.70 -2.37
N GLY A 26 -3.95 -1.98 -3.35
CA GLY A 26 -2.62 -1.36 -3.26
C GLY A 26 -2.51 -0.39 -2.09
N LEU A 27 -3.49 0.49 -1.90
CA LEU A 27 -3.52 1.43 -0.79
C LEU A 27 -3.67 0.73 0.56
N GLY A 28 -4.56 -0.27 0.66
CA GLY A 28 -4.78 -1.05 1.87
C GLY A 28 -3.48 -1.72 2.34
N ILE A 29 -2.78 -2.42 1.43
CA ILE A 29 -1.48 -3.02 1.74
C ILE A 29 -0.47 -1.96 2.16
N HIS A 30 -0.40 -0.82 1.45
CA HIS A 30 0.56 0.25 1.75
C HIS A 30 0.36 0.86 3.15
N VAL A 31 -0.90 1.03 3.55
CA VAL A 31 -1.26 1.50 4.89
C VAL A 31 -0.98 0.43 5.94
N SER A 32 -1.22 -0.85 5.66
CA SER A 32 -0.81 -1.93 6.58
C SER A 32 0.71 -1.97 6.80
N VAL A 33 1.49 -1.68 5.76
CA VAL A 33 2.96 -1.60 5.86
C VAL A 33 3.42 -0.42 6.73
N LEU A 34 2.60 0.62 6.93
CA LEU A 34 2.91 1.73 7.84
C LEU A 34 3.29 1.26 9.24
N PHE A 35 2.63 0.23 9.77
CA PHE A 35 2.92 -0.31 11.09
C PHE A 35 4.34 -0.87 11.21
N LEU A 36 4.86 -1.49 10.15
CA LEU A 36 6.23 -2.01 10.11
C LEU A 36 7.25 -0.87 10.11
N TYR A 37 7.00 0.16 9.32
CA TYR A 37 7.84 1.37 9.27
C TYR A 37 7.79 2.13 10.60
N GLY A 38 6.61 2.25 11.20
CA GLY A 38 6.42 2.86 12.52
C GLY A 38 7.09 2.10 13.66
N ALA A 39 7.15 0.76 13.57
CA ALA A 39 7.85 -0.08 14.54
C ALA A 39 9.36 -0.15 14.31
N THR A 40 9.88 0.32 13.17
CA THR A 40 11.31 0.24 12.81
C THR A 40 12.25 0.90 13.82
N PRO A 41 11.93 2.05 14.45
CA PRO A 41 12.76 2.61 15.51
C PRO A 41 13.01 1.64 16.68
N LEU A 42 12.17 0.61 16.85
CA LEU A 42 12.33 -0.43 17.87
C LEU A 42 13.29 -1.57 17.45
N LEU A 43 13.76 -1.57 16.21
CA LEU A 43 14.52 -2.68 15.62
C LEU A 43 15.83 -2.21 14.98
N ALA A 44 15.90 -0.94 14.57
CA ALA A 44 17.01 -0.39 13.81
C ALA A 44 17.37 1.02 14.27
N PRO A 45 18.58 1.51 13.98
CA PRO A 45 18.99 2.88 14.28
C PRO A 45 18.03 3.94 13.71
N TRP A 46 17.94 5.09 14.39
CA TRP A 46 17.02 6.17 14.03
C TRP A 46 17.19 6.68 12.58
N TRP A 47 18.42 6.64 12.05
CA TRP A 47 18.68 7.06 10.66
C TRP A 47 18.09 6.08 9.64
N VAL A 48 18.08 4.76 9.94
CA VAL A 48 17.43 3.73 9.12
C VAL A 48 15.93 3.96 9.13
N ALA A 49 15.37 4.17 10.32
CA ALA A 49 13.95 4.46 10.47
C ALA A 49 13.55 5.73 9.70
N GLY A 50 14.33 6.80 9.81
CA GLY A 50 14.10 8.04 9.06
C GLY A 50 14.14 7.84 7.54
N ALA A 51 15.16 7.14 7.04
CA ALA A 51 15.28 6.83 5.61
C ALA A 51 14.11 5.98 5.09
N LEU A 52 13.68 4.99 5.88
CA LEU A 52 12.52 4.17 5.56
C LEU A 52 11.24 5.01 5.55
N TRP A 53 11.03 5.91 6.51
CA TRP A 53 9.88 6.82 6.49
C TRP A 53 9.82 7.67 5.22
N VAL A 54 10.97 8.21 4.79
CA VAL A 54 11.06 8.96 3.52
C VAL A 54 10.70 8.07 2.33
N ALA A 55 11.24 6.85 2.29
CA ALA A 55 10.93 5.89 1.22
C ALA A 55 9.44 5.51 1.20
N TRP A 56 8.83 5.30 2.37
CA TRP A 56 7.40 5.00 2.49
C TRP A 56 6.52 6.13 1.95
N VAL A 57 6.86 7.39 2.29
CA VAL A 57 6.15 8.57 1.77
C VAL A 57 6.32 8.68 0.26
N ALA A 58 7.53 8.45 -0.27
CA ALA A 58 7.76 8.45 -1.72
C ALA A 58 6.91 7.40 -2.45
N LEU A 59 6.80 6.19 -1.89
CA LEU A 59 5.94 5.13 -2.44
C LEU A 59 4.45 5.47 -2.29
N LEU A 60 4.03 6.15 -1.22
CA LEU A 60 2.66 6.64 -1.07
C LEU A 60 2.35 7.68 -2.17
N VAL A 61 3.23 8.65 -2.38
CA VAL A 61 3.07 9.66 -3.45
C VAL A 61 3.03 8.97 -4.81
N LEU A 62 3.84 7.94 -5.04
CA LEU A 62 3.81 7.15 -6.26
C LEU A 62 2.45 6.46 -6.45
N GLN A 63 1.89 5.87 -5.39
CA GLN A 63 0.57 5.25 -5.41
C GLN A 63 -0.52 6.26 -5.79
N LEU A 64 -0.50 7.44 -5.16
CA LEU A 64 -1.46 8.51 -5.46
C LEU A 64 -1.30 9.01 -6.90
N ARG A 65 -0.07 9.16 -7.38
CA ARG A 65 0.22 9.59 -8.77
C ARG A 65 -0.20 8.56 -9.80
N TRP A 66 -0.11 7.27 -9.47
CA TRP A 66 -0.45 6.16 -10.37
C TRP A 66 -1.88 5.67 -10.24
N TRP A 67 -2.66 6.26 -9.34
CA TRP A 67 -4.05 5.91 -9.06
C TRP A 67 -4.91 5.76 -10.32
N THR A 68 -4.89 6.79 -11.18
CA THR A 68 -5.65 6.81 -12.43
C THR A 68 -4.91 6.19 -13.62
N PRO A 69 -3.63 6.53 -13.89
CA PRO A 69 -2.99 6.09 -15.13
C PRO A 69 -2.52 4.63 -15.09
N HIS A 70 -2.21 4.06 -13.92
CA HIS A 70 -1.64 2.71 -13.81
C HIS A 70 -2.21 1.91 -12.61
N PRO A 71 -3.54 1.75 -12.48
CA PRO A 71 -4.19 1.19 -11.29
C PRO A 71 -3.77 -0.26 -10.99
N ARG A 72 -3.42 -1.04 -12.02
CA ARG A 72 -2.98 -2.44 -11.88
C ARG A 72 -1.58 -2.58 -11.24
N ARG A 73 -0.77 -1.53 -11.25
CA ARG A 73 0.60 -1.55 -10.70
C ARG A 73 0.63 -1.23 -9.20
N LEU A 74 -0.44 -0.66 -8.67
CA LEU A 74 -0.53 -0.20 -7.28
C LEU A 74 -0.28 -1.31 -6.23
N PRO A 75 -0.84 -2.53 -6.35
CA PRO A 75 -0.50 -3.63 -5.46
C PRO A 75 1.00 -3.98 -5.48
N VAL A 76 1.64 -3.92 -6.66
CA VAL A 76 3.07 -4.22 -6.80
C VAL A 76 3.91 -3.18 -6.07
N VAL A 77 3.55 -1.90 -6.15
CA VAL A 77 4.22 -0.82 -5.41
C VAL A 77 4.12 -1.04 -3.89
N ALA A 78 2.94 -1.43 -3.41
CA ALA A 78 2.72 -1.72 -1.99
C ALA A 78 3.57 -2.90 -1.50
N VAL A 79 3.57 -4.00 -2.27
CA VAL A 79 4.39 -5.19 -1.97
C VAL A 79 5.88 -4.86 -2.03
N ALA A 80 6.32 -4.05 -2.98
CA ALA A 80 7.70 -3.60 -3.05
C ALA A 80 8.12 -2.80 -1.80
N GLY A 81 7.22 -2.00 -1.22
CA GLY A 81 7.47 -1.33 0.07
C GLY A 81 7.68 -2.32 1.23
N PHE A 82 6.85 -3.37 1.31
CA PHE A 82 7.06 -4.45 2.29
C PHE A 82 8.40 -5.17 2.09
N VAL A 83 8.73 -5.53 0.85
CA VAL A 83 9.99 -6.21 0.51
C VAL A 83 11.19 -5.32 0.83
N LEU A 84 11.14 -4.04 0.49
CA LEU A 84 12.18 -3.06 0.84
C LEU A 84 12.43 -3.03 2.35
N TRP A 85 11.36 -2.94 3.15
CA TRP A 85 11.47 -2.98 4.60
C TRP A 85 12.13 -4.26 5.09
N ALA A 86 11.69 -5.43 4.60
CA ALA A 86 12.25 -6.72 5.01
C ALA A 86 13.76 -6.79 4.69
N LEU A 87 14.15 -6.38 3.49
CA LEU A 87 15.56 -6.38 3.08
C LEU A 87 16.41 -5.45 3.95
N VAL A 88 15.92 -4.24 4.23
CA VAL A 88 16.69 -3.24 5.00
C VAL A 88 16.74 -3.60 6.49
N VAL A 89 15.61 -3.94 7.10
CA VAL A 89 15.53 -4.17 8.55
C VAL A 89 16.02 -5.57 8.92
N VAL A 90 15.54 -6.61 8.26
CA VAL A 90 15.99 -7.98 8.54
C VAL A 90 17.40 -8.20 8.00
N GLY A 91 17.64 -7.83 6.74
CA GLY A 91 18.96 -7.98 6.13
C GLY A 91 20.02 -7.10 6.81
N GLY A 92 19.70 -5.84 7.09
CA GLY A 92 20.58 -4.93 7.85
C GLY A 92 20.82 -5.40 9.28
N GLY A 93 19.77 -5.87 9.97
CA GLY A 93 19.89 -6.44 11.32
C GLY A 93 20.80 -7.66 11.38
N ILE A 94 20.67 -8.60 10.43
CA ILE A 94 21.55 -9.77 10.34
C ILE A 94 23.00 -9.37 10.01
N ALA A 95 23.19 -8.46 9.06
CA ALA A 95 24.52 -8.09 8.58
C ALA A 95 25.29 -7.18 9.55
N GLN A 96 24.59 -6.32 10.29
CA GLN A 96 25.19 -5.30 11.17
C GLN A 96 24.93 -5.55 12.65
N GLY A 97 24.21 -6.61 13.01
CA GLY A 97 23.92 -6.98 14.40
C GLY A 97 23.01 -5.98 15.11
N TRP A 98 22.14 -5.28 14.39
CA TRP A 98 21.19 -4.37 15.03
C TRP A 98 20.16 -5.17 15.82
N GLY A 99 20.05 -4.87 17.11
CA GLY A 99 19.12 -5.53 18.02
C GLY A 99 19.15 -4.91 19.40
N TRP A 100 19.54 -3.62 19.45
CA TRP A 100 20.00 -2.92 20.65
C TRP A 100 21.29 -3.53 21.21
N ALA A 101 22.42 -3.19 20.59
CA ALA A 101 23.72 -3.19 21.27
C ALA A 101 23.78 -1.98 22.22
#